data_AF-M5P3R9-F1
#
_entry.id   AF-M5P3R9-F1
#
_cell.length_a   1.000
_cell.length_b   1.000
_cell.length_c   1.000
_cell.angle_alpha   90.00
_cell.angle_beta   90.00
_cell.angle_gamma   90.00
#
_symmetry.space_group_name_H-M   'P 1'
#
loop_
_entity.id
_entity.type
_entity.pdbx_description
1 polymer ?
#
loop_
_entity_poly.entity_id
_entity_poly.type
_entity_poly.pdbx_seq_one_letter_code
_entity_poly.pdbx_strand_id
1 'polypeptide(L)' 'MKQPTPLKAIHGTTVGSRIKEGKVTVIVLDGVNGAAWQTDAPEHGKTVIETRKGDLARVEFEIGYRF' A
#
# COMPACT_ATOMS: atom_id res chain seq x y z
N MET A 1 5.75 11.27 -2.11
CA MET A 1 5.11 10.14 -1.41
C MET A 1 6.08 8.98 -1.29
N LYS A 2 5.96 8.13 -0.27
CA LYS A 2 6.91 7.03 -0.06
C LYS A 2 6.54 5.85 -0.96
N GLN A 3 7.54 5.25 -1.61
CA GLN A 3 7.35 3.99 -2.30
C GLN A 3 6.85 2.92 -1.31
N PRO A 4 6.13 1.88 -1.79
CA PRO A 4 5.74 0.77 -0.95
C PRO A 4 6.93 0.18 -0.21
N THR A 5 6.72 -0.09 1.07
CA THR A 5 7.71 -0.71 1.94
C THR A 5 7.26 -2.11 2.32
N PRO A 6 8.17 -3.10 2.38
CA PRO A 6 7.83 -4.43 2.86
C PRO A 6 7.27 -4.39 4.28
N LEU A 7 6.15 -5.07 4.49
CA LEU A 7 5.54 -5.28 5.79
C LEU A 7 6.27 -6.42 6.53
N LYS A 8 6.95 -6.09 7.63
CA LYS A 8 7.62 -7.08 8.47
C LYS A 8 6.64 -7.73 9.46
N ALA A 9 6.95 -8.95 9.91
CA ALA A 9 6.17 -9.69 10.89
C ALA A 9 4.68 -9.81 10.49
N ILE A 10 4.43 -10.33 9.29
CA ILE A 10 3.09 -10.43 8.67
C ILE A 10 2.09 -11.13 9.62
N HIS A 11 2.49 -12.25 10.22
CA HIS A 11 1.63 -13.03 11.12
C HIS A 11 1.40 -12.39 12.50
N GLY A 12 2.23 -11.44 12.92
CA GLY A 12 2.06 -10.69 14.17
C GLY A 12 1.39 -9.32 13.97
N THR A 13 1.23 -8.90 12.72
CA THR A 13 0.60 -7.63 12.38
C THR A 13 -0.91 -7.79 12.33
N THR A 14 -1.64 -6.95 13.07
CA THR A 14 -3.10 -6.86 12.95
C THR A 14 -3.51 -5.71 12.04
N VAL A 15 -4.68 -5.82 11.39
CA VAL A 15 -5.23 -4.73 10.56
C VAL A 15 -5.40 -3.45 11.39
N GLY A 16 -5.91 -3.57 12.62
CA GLY A 16 -6.07 -2.43 13.53
C GLY A 16 -4.77 -1.67 13.80
N SER A 17 -3.64 -2.38 13.93
CA SER A 17 -2.32 -1.75 14.16
C SER A 17 -1.80 -0.90 12.99
N ARG A 18 -2.48 -0.95 11.83
CA ARG A 18 -2.13 -0.19 10.63
C ARG A 18 -3.04 1.00 10.38
N ILE A 19 -4.12 1.14 11.14
CA ILE A 19 -4.99 2.32 11.09
C ILE A 19 -4.26 3.49 11.76
N LYS A 20 -4.12 4.60 11.03
CA LYS A 20 -3.50 5.83 11.50
C LYS A 20 -4.44 7.00 11.21
N GLU A 21 -4.62 7.86 12.20
CA GLU A 21 -5.46 9.05 12.07
C GLU A 21 -4.98 9.92 10.89
N GLY A 22 -5.93 10.41 10.08
CA GLY A 22 -5.66 11.28 8.94
C GLY A 22 -4.98 10.61 7.76
N LYS A 23 -4.85 9.28 7.73
CA LYS A 23 -4.19 8.56 6.64
C LYS A 23 -5.02 7.40 6.11
N VAL A 24 -4.97 7.21 4.81
CA VAL A 24 -5.41 5.98 4.16
C VAL A 24 -4.17 5.13 3.89
N THR A 25 -4.01 4.05 4.65
CA THR A 25 -2.94 3.09 4.43
C THR A 25 -3.40 2.03 3.44
N VAL A 26 -2.59 1.80 2.41
CA VAL A 26 -2.78 0.75 1.40
C VAL A 26 -1.86 -0.41 1.76
N ILE A 27 -2.43 -1.61 1.86
CA ILE A 27 -1.67 -2.85 2.09
C ILE A 27 -1.93 -3.78 0.90
N VAL A 28 -0.84 -4.24 0.27
CA VAL A 28 -0.88 -5.27 -0.77
C VAL A 28 -0.42 -6.58 -0.16
N LEU A 29 -1.26 -7.61 -0.24
CA LEU A 29 -0.94 -8.96 0.19
C LEU A 29 -0.61 -9.79 -1.06
N ASP A 30 0.65 -10.20 -1.19
CA ASP A 30 1.15 -11.01 -2.30
C ASP A 30 1.28 -12.47 -1.87
N GLY A 31 0.30 -13.28 -2.29
CA GLY A 31 0.28 -14.72 -2.03
C GLY A 31 1.20 -15.54 -2.93
N VAL A 32 1.73 -14.97 -4.03
CA VAL A 32 2.66 -15.66 -4.93
C VAL A 32 4.04 -15.75 -4.30
N ASN A 33 4.52 -14.64 -3.73
CA ASN A 33 5.82 -14.56 -3.07
C ASN A 33 5.75 -14.70 -1.54
N GLY A 34 4.55 -14.82 -0.96
CA GLY A 34 4.36 -14.84 0.50
C GLY A 34 4.78 -13.54 1.17
N ALA A 35 4.61 -12.41 0.49
CA ALA A 35 5.05 -11.09 0.92
C ALA A 35 3.86 -10.15 1.17
N ALA A 36 4.12 -9.07 1.89
CA ALA A 36 3.16 -7.98 2.02
C ALA A 36 3.89 -6.65 1.93
N TRP A 37 3.22 -5.66 1.33
CA TRP A 37 3.75 -4.32 1.10
C TRP A 37 2.76 -3.30 1.66
N GLN A 38 3.26 -2.18 2.17
CA GLN A 38 2.42 -1.09 2.64
C GLN A 38 2.90 0.26 2.14
N THR A 39 1.96 1.15 1.88
CA THR A 39 2.21 2.58 1.64
C THR A 39 1.04 3.42 2.12
N ASP A 40 1.21 4.75 2.10
CA ASP A 40 0.14 5.70 2.36
C ASP A 40 -0.37 6.25 1.03
N ALA A 41 -1.68 6.26 0.82
CA ALA A 41 -2.30 6.93 -0.33
C ALA A 41 -2.09 8.45 -0.24
N PRO A 42 -2.09 9.18 -1.38
CA PRO A 42 -2.12 10.63 -1.37
C PRO A 42 -3.34 11.14 -0.62
N GLU A 43 -3.21 12.31 -0.01
CA GLU A 43 -4.36 13.01 0.60
C GLU A 43 -5.44 13.33 -0.45
N HIS A 44 -5.01 13.70 -1.67
CA HIS A 44 -5.87 13.97 -2.82
C HIS A 44 -5.31 13.28 -4.05
N GLY A 45 -6.16 12.52 -4.76
CA GLY A 45 -5.79 11.81 -5.97
C GLY A 45 -6.00 10.31 -5.89
N LYS A 46 -5.16 9.55 -6.60
CA LYS A 46 -5.31 8.10 -6.76
C LYS A 46 -4.02 7.37 -6.40
N THR A 47 -4.19 6.18 -5.86
CA THR A 47 -3.11 5.17 -5.80
C THR A 47 -3.44 4.09 -6.82
N VAL A 48 -2.53 3.83 -7.74
CA VAL A 48 -2.66 2.77 -8.76
C VAL A 48 -1.72 1.64 -8.40
N ILE A 49 -2.24 0.43 -8.32
CA ILE A 49 -1.48 -0.78 -8.01
C ILE A 49 -1.48 -1.64 -9.27
N GLU A 50 -0.29 -1.89 -9.82
CA GLU A 50 -0.11 -2.74 -10.98
C GLU A 50 0.47 -4.08 -10.56
N THR A 51 -0.18 -5.16 -10.98
CA THR A 51 0.27 -6.54 -10.73
C THR A 51 0.71 -7.21 -12.02
N ARG A 52 1.72 -8.08 -11.96
CA ARG A 52 2.15 -8.89 -13.10
C ARG A 52 2.26 -10.34 -12.66
N LYS A 53 1.40 -11.20 -13.22
CA LYS A 53 1.32 -12.63 -12.88
C LYS A 53 1.12 -12.91 -11.38
N GLY A 54 0.34 -12.05 -10.72
CA GLY A 54 0.04 -12.18 -9.28
C GLY A 54 1.07 -11.54 -8.34
N ASP A 55 2.22 -11.11 -8.85
CA ASP A 55 3.24 -10.34 -8.10
C ASP A 55 2.95 -8.83 -8.18
N LEU A 56 3.37 -8.09 -7.14
CA LEU A 56 3.34 -6.63 -7.13
C LEU A 56 4.42 -6.09 -8.08
N ALA A 57 4.00 -5.55 -9.22
CA ALA A 57 4.94 -5.00 -10.19
C ALA A 57 5.30 -3.54 -9.87
N ARG A 58 4.28 -2.72 -9.53
CA ARG A 58 4.47 -1.28 -9.31
C ARG A 58 3.34 -0.69 -8.48
N VAL A 59 3.66 0.36 -7.74
CA VAL A 59 2.66 1.27 -7.17
C VAL A 59 2.98 2.69 -7.65
N GLU A 60 1.99 3.31 -8.27
CA GLU A 60 2.04 4.69 -8.72
C GLU A 60 1.05 5.55 -7.95
N PHE A 61 1.36 6.85 -7.85
CA PHE A 61 0.50 7.83 -7.21
C PHE A 61 0.20 8.95 -8.19
N GLU A 62 -1.07 9.18 -8.46
CA GLU A 62 -1.55 10.34 -9.20
C GLU A 62 -2.03 11.38 -8.19
N ILE A 63 -1.40 12.55 -8.15
CA ILE A 63 -1.81 13.62 -7.24
C ILE A 63 -2.99 14.35 -7.88
N GLY A 64 -4.12 14.35 -7.16
CA GLY A 64 -5.30 15.14 -7.51
C GLY A 64 -5.19 16.56 -6.94
N TYR A 65 -5.78 17.52 -7.64
CA TYR A 65 -5.89 18.89 -7.14
C TYR A 65 -7.07 19.01 -6.19
N ARG A 66 -6.90 19.73 -5.07
CA ARG A 66 -7.99 20.09 -4.15
C ARG A 66 -8.49 21.49 -4.54
N PHE A 67 -9.80 21.64 -4.69
CA PHE A 67 -10.45 22.96 -4.72
C PHE A 67 -10.48 23.55 -3.31
#